data_AF-A0A202DLP5-F1
#
_entry.id   AF-A0A202DLP5-F1
#
_cell.length_a   1.000
_cell.length_b   1.000
_cell.length_c   1.000
_cell.angle_alpha   90.00
_cell.angle_beta   90.00
_cell.angle_gamma   90.00
#
_symmetry.space_group_name_H-M   'P 1'
#
loop_
_entity.id
_entity.type
_entity.pdbx_description
1 polymer ?
#
loop_
_entity_poly.entity_id
_entity_poly.type
_entity_poly.pdbx_seq_one_letter_code
_entity_poly.pdbx_strand_id
1 'polypeptide(L)'
;MDEIEDGLVVEHERIQPVTYCVEWCPAMLRDAAVNLIDISLSLLEKDCLLQDAYPWNTIFRDGRPVFVDFTSIARIPTNLIWPAYDQFLSFFQRPLQLGQMGKGKLARSLLFDNIAGVSRQEQYLHLSFGYKMTHPLTVLDHHLDDFVQKHGNLKKKIKKKAASIKTNITREMREHFFKRLKARLETYKFPIESDLWVAYYDGIPKDVKKEHKIHLIEKMIQQLAPKTVTDLGCNTGVFSIIAAECGSDVISIDASESCIHALYQEGRKEKLKIVPIVSNVLCPTPPFGFLGKQYSSLVERSTSDLVLCLGLMHHLHIAGRQSFDRLASMLNQWSKKWLIFEFVAMDDDNNDLISVGRDIGYTLESVIDALHRYFPKIEVFDSDRPTRRLLLCAK
;
A
#
# COMPACT_ATOMS: atom_id res chain seq x y z
N MET A 1 28.28 25.81 18.29
CA MET A 1 27.35 24.67 18.33
C MET A 1 26.91 24.60 19.77
N ASP A 2 25.82 25.30 20.06
CA ASP A 2 25.30 25.38 21.42
C ASP A 2 24.75 24.00 21.82
N GLU A 3 25.16 23.53 22.99
CA GLU A 3 24.75 22.27 23.59
C GLU A 3 23.23 22.28 23.83
N ILE A 4 22.52 21.35 23.18
CA ILE A 4 21.14 21.03 23.52
C ILE A 4 21.19 20.22 24.82
N GLU A 5 21.22 20.91 25.97
CA GLU A 5 21.40 20.25 27.29
C GLU A 5 20.15 19.50 27.81
N ASP A 6 18.97 19.61 27.17
CA ASP A 6 17.73 18.94 27.63
C ASP A 6 17.01 18.15 26.51
N GLY A 7 17.76 17.40 25.69
CA GLY A 7 17.20 16.56 24.62
C GLY A 7 17.47 15.07 24.80
N LEU A 8 16.44 14.22 24.63
CA LEU A 8 16.65 12.78 24.43
C LEU A 8 16.83 12.50 22.94
N VAL A 9 17.99 11.97 22.55
CA VAL A 9 18.23 11.48 21.19
C VAL A 9 17.94 9.98 21.14
N VAL A 10 17.08 9.57 20.20
CA VAL A 10 16.72 8.17 19.97
C VAL A 10 17.23 7.75 18.59
N GLU A 11 18.03 6.70 18.53
CA GLU A 11 18.49 6.10 17.27
C GLU A 11 17.65 4.87 16.94
N HIS A 12 17.25 4.73 15.68
CA HIS A 12 16.56 3.54 15.19
C HIS A 12 17.04 3.19 13.78
N GLU A 13 16.91 1.92 13.42
CA GLU A 13 17.22 1.45 12.08
C GLU A 13 16.29 2.11 11.04
N ARG A 14 16.87 2.50 9.89
CA ARG A 14 16.12 3.06 8.77
C ARG A 14 15.33 1.97 8.06
N ILE A 15 14.01 2.11 8.02
CA ILE A 15 13.12 1.20 7.31
C ILE A 15 12.91 1.70 5.89
N GLN A 16 13.13 0.82 4.89
CA GLN A 16 12.91 1.12 3.48
C GLN A 16 12.26 -0.07 2.75
N PRO A 17 11.42 0.20 1.73
CA PRO A 17 10.86 1.52 1.43
C PRO A 17 9.88 1.96 2.53
N VAL A 18 9.78 3.27 2.75
CA VAL A 18 8.63 3.81 3.51
C VAL A 18 7.39 3.57 2.67
N THR A 19 6.26 3.15 3.26
CA THR A 19 4.96 3.07 2.56
C THR A 19 3.94 3.97 3.26
N TYR A 20 2.97 4.47 2.51
CA TYR A 20 1.91 5.33 3.04
C TYR A 20 0.55 4.64 3.06
N CYS A 21 -0.35 5.10 3.92
CA CYS A 21 -1.69 4.50 4.05
C CYS A 21 -2.53 4.54 2.76
N VAL A 22 -2.24 5.48 1.86
CA VAL A 22 -2.82 5.56 0.51
C VAL A 22 -2.29 4.49 -0.45
N GLU A 23 -1.38 3.63 0.01
CA GLU A 23 -0.74 2.53 -0.73
C GLU A 23 -1.06 1.16 -0.11
N TRP A 24 -1.74 1.14 1.03
CA TRP A 24 -1.99 -0.08 1.79
C TRP A 24 -3.27 -0.78 1.32
N CYS A 25 -3.22 -2.11 1.23
CA CYS A 25 -4.46 -2.89 1.17
C CYS A 25 -5.20 -2.79 2.52
N PRO A 26 -6.51 -3.07 2.57
CA PRO A 26 -7.27 -2.96 3.83
C PRO A 26 -6.71 -3.82 4.98
N ALA A 27 -6.09 -4.97 4.67
CA ALA A 27 -5.46 -5.81 5.68
C ALA A 27 -4.23 -5.15 6.32
N MET A 28 -3.39 -4.48 5.52
CA MET A 28 -2.28 -3.68 6.04
C MET A 28 -2.79 -2.54 6.93
N LEU A 29 -3.83 -1.81 6.49
CA LEU A 29 -4.42 -0.73 7.30
C LEU A 29 -4.99 -1.24 8.64
N ARG A 30 -5.61 -2.43 8.63
CA ARG A 30 -6.11 -3.09 9.85
C ARG A 30 -4.96 -3.41 10.80
N ASP A 31 -3.89 -4.00 10.28
CA ASP A 31 -2.76 -4.42 11.10
C ASP A 31 -2.01 -3.20 11.67
N ALA A 32 -1.90 -2.10 10.92
CA ALA A 32 -1.41 -0.82 11.42
C ALA A 32 -2.30 -0.26 12.55
N ALA A 33 -3.63 -0.33 12.39
CA ALA A 33 -4.56 0.08 13.43
C ALA A 33 -4.38 -0.76 14.70
N VAL A 34 -4.30 -2.08 14.57
CA VAL A 34 -4.09 -3.01 15.70
C VAL A 34 -2.77 -2.73 16.40
N ASN A 35 -1.68 -2.50 15.66
CA ASN A 35 -0.38 -2.15 16.21
C ASN A 35 -0.43 -0.87 17.06
N LEU A 36 -1.15 0.16 16.58
CA LEU A 36 -1.33 1.41 17.32
C LEU A 36 -2.09 1.19 18.65
N ILE A 37 -3.11 0.32 18.65
CA ILE A 37 -3.84 -0.05 19.86
C ILE A 37 -2.96 -0.86 20.82
N ASP A 38 -2.13 -1.78 20.31
CA ASP A 38 -1.21 -2.56 21.12
C ASP A 38 -0.16 -1.66 21.80
N ILE A 39 0.40 -0.70 21.07
CA ILE A 39 1.29 0.32 21.63
C ILE A 39 0.58 1.12 22.71
N SER A 40 -0.67 1.55 22.44
CA SER A 40 -1.45 2.31 23.42
C SER A 40 -1.67 1.51 24.70
N LEU A 41 -1.98 0.21 24.59
CA LEU A 41 -2.12 -0.69 25.74
C LEU A 41 -0.80 -0.81 26.53
N SER A 42 0.34 -0.97 25.87
CA SER A 42 1.66 -1.01 26.53
C SER A 42 2.02 0.31 27.21
N LEU A 43 1.71 1.45 26.59
CA LEU A 43 1.99 2.78 27.15
C LEU A 43 1.16 3.08 28.40
N LEU A 44 -0.05 2.51 28.51
CA LEU A 44 -0.88 2.67 29.70
C LEU A 44 -0.13 2.24 30.96
N GLU A 45 0.73 1.21 30.89
CA GLU A 45 1.53 0.72 32.03
C GLU A 45 2.49 1.78 32.59
N LYS A 46 2.88 2.75 31.76
CA LYS A 46 3.81 3.85 32.08
C LYS A 46 3.09 5.19 32.29
N ASP A 47 1.77 5.16 32.44
CA ASP A 47 0.91 6.35 32.54
C ASP A 47 1.07 7.31 31.34
N CYS A 48 1.29 6.72 30.17
CA CYS A 48 1.42 7.38 28.89
C CYS A 48 0.32 6.91 27.91
N LEU A 49 0.16 7.67 26.83
CA LEU A 49 -0.78 7.41 25.74
C LEU A 49 -0.25 8.06 24.45
N LEU A 50 -0.72 7.58 23.30
CA LEU A 50 -0.56 8.30 22.04
C LEU A 50 -1.55 9.46 21.97
N GLN A 51 -1.03 10.67 21.71
CA GLN A 51 -1.83 11.90 21.61
C GLN A 51 -2.46 12.10 20.23
N ASP A 52 -1.94 11.43 19.21
CA ASP A 52 -2.49 11.34 17.86
C ASP A 52 -2.64 9.86 17.41
N ALA A 53 -3.28 9.69 16.26
CA ALA A 53 -3.57 8.43 15.61
C ALA A 53 -3.43 8.59 14.08
N TYR A 54 -2.37 9.26 13.63
CA TYR A 54 -2.06 9.38 12.21
C TYR A 54 -1.49 8.06 11.68
N PRO A 55 -1.98 7.56 10.53
CA PRO A 55 -1.46 6.32 9.96
C PRO A 55 -0.03 6.49 9.42
N TRP A 56 0.40 7.70 9.07
CA TRP A 56 1.80 8.00 8.69
C TRP A 56 2.80 7.80 9.82
N ASN A 57 2.34 7.64 11.06
CA ASN A 57 3.18 7.29 12.21
C ASN A 57 3.53 5.79 12.24
N THR A 58 2.99 5.01 11.29
CA THR A 58 3.28 3.59 11.10
C THR A 58 3.88 3.35 9.72
N ILE A 59 4.94 2.56 9.66
CA ILE A 59 5.56 2.08 8.42
C ILE A 59 5.67 0.55 8.45
N PHE A 60 5.96 -0.07 7.30
CA PHE A 60 6.03 -1.53 7.20
C PHE A 60 7.47 -2.01 7.02
N ARG A 61 7.84 -3.04 7.79
CA ARG A 61 9.07 -3.82 7.64
C ARG A 61 8.70 -5.28 7.48
N ASP A 62 9.07 -5.91 6.37
CA ASP A 62 8.82 -7.34 6.09
C ASP A 62 7.36 -7.76 6.38
N GLY A 63 6.41 -6.95 5.89
CA GLY A 63 4.98 -7.17 6.11
C GLY A 63 4.50 -6.92 7.55
N ARG A 64 5.28 -6.27 8.42
CA ARG A 64 4.89 -5.95 9.81
C ARG A 64 4.82 -4.44 10.05
N PRO A 65 3.76 -3.94 10.69
CA PRO A 65 3.67 -2.54 11.08
C PRO A 65 4.67 -2.21 12.19
N VAL A 66 5.35 -1.07 12.04
CA VAL A 66 6.31 -0.50 12.99
C VAL A 66 5.93 0.97 13.20
N PHE A 67 5.72 1.33 14.45
CA PHE A 67 5.45 2.72 14.84
C PHE A 67 6.75 3.51 14.96
N VAL A 68 6.75 4.75 14.46
CA VAL A 68 7.97 5.58 14.35
C VAL A 68 7.85 6.98 14.95
N ASP A 69 6.64 7.43 15.30
CA ASP A 69 6.46 8.77 15.89
C ASP A 69 6.52 8.75 17.42
N PHE A 70 7.74 8.65 17.96
CA PHE A 70 7.96 8.71 19.41
C PHE A 70 7.45 10.01 20.05
N THR A 71 7.31 11.09 19.28
CA THR A 71 6.84 12.39 19.78
C THR A 71 5.32 12.43 20.04
N SER A 72 4.58 11.43 19.54
CA SER A 72 3.17 11.23 19.87
C SER A 72 2.94 10.69 21.29
N ILE A 73 3.98 10.18 21.96
CA ILE A 73 3.86 9.64 23.32
C ILE A 73 3.74 10.81 24.32
N ALA A 74 2.60 10.90 24.99
CA ALA A 74 2.30 11.92 26.00
C ALA A 74 1.77 11.31 27.29
N ARG A 75 1.81 12.10 28.38
CA ARG A 75 1.17 11.71 29.65
C ARG A 75 -0.34 11.57 29.47
N ILE A 76 -0.92 10.60 30.18
CA ILE A 76 -2.36 10.36 30.13
C ILE A 76 -3.14 11.62 30.58
N PRO A 77 -4.13 12.08 29.78
CA PRO A 77 -5.01 13.17 30.21
C PRO A 77 -5.97 12.71 31.30
N THR A 78 -6.35 13.58 32.22
CA THR A 78 -7.22 13.21 33.35
C THR A 78 -8.69 12.99 32.96
N ASN A 79 -9.14 13.60 31.86
CA ASN A 79 -10.55 13.75 31.53
C ASN A 79 -10.98 13.08 30.21
N LEU A 80 -10.04 12.57 29.42
CA LEU A 80 -10.32 11.96 28.11
C LEU A 80 -9.96 10.47 28.09
N ILE A 81 -10.83 9.67 27.46
CA ILE A 81 -10.55 8.24 27.23
C ILE A 81 -9.34 8.08 26.33
N TRP A 82 -9.34 8.84 25.23
CA TRP A 82 -8.26 8.94 24.27
C TRP A 82 -8.43 10.23 23.43
N PRO A 83 -7.48 11.18 23.47
CA PRO A 83 -7.56 12.43 22.70
C PRO A 83 -7.67 12.20 21.19
N ALA A 84 -6.99 11.18 20.67
CA ALA A 84 -6.93 10.91 19.23
C ALA A 84 -8.09 10.06 18.70
N TYR A 85 -9.12 9.77 19.50
CA TYR A 85 -10.14 8.81 19.08
C TYR A 85 -10.89 9.24 17.82
N ASP A 86 -11.29 10.50 17.69
CA ASP A 86 -11.97 10.99 16.48
C ASP A 86 -11.05 10.88 15.24
N GLN A 87 -9.76 11.12 15.42
CA GLN A 87 -8.75 10.95 14.38
C GLN A 87 -8.58 9.48 14.00
N PHE A 88 -8.54 8.57 14.98
CA PHE A 88 -8.51 7.13 14.74
C PHE A 88 -9.74 6.66 13.95
N LEU A 89 -10.92 7.21 14.26
CA LEU A 89 -12.13 6.93 13.48
C LEU A 89 -11.97 7.38 12.03
N SER A 90 -11.44 8.58 11.78
CA SER A 90 -11.22 9.13 10.43
C SER A 90 -10.22 8.35 9.59
N PHE A 91 -9.08 7.96 10.18
CA PHE A 91 -7.97 7.39 9.43
C PHE A 91 -7.91 5.86 9.43
N PHE A 92 -8.56 5.20 10.38
CA PHE A 92 -8.59 3.74 10.45
C PHE A 92 -10.01 3.18 10.35
N GLN A 93 -10.88 3.50 11.32
CA GLN A 93 -12.16 2.77 11.41
C GLN A 93 -13.06 2.96 10.19
N ARG A 94 -13.24 4.20 9.70
CA ARG A 94 -14.10 4.47 8.55
C ARG A 94 -13.52 3.88 7.25
N PRO A 95 -12.23 4.08 6.92
CA PRO A 95 -11.59 3.36 5.81
C PRO A 95 -11.72 1.84 5.87
N LEU A 96 -11.56 1.23 7.05
CA LEU A 96 -11.66 -0.23 7.22
C LEU A 96 -13.08 -0.73 6.94
N GLN A 97 -14.10 0.02 7.36
CA GLN A 97 -15.50 -0.31 7.03
C GLN A 97 -15.76 -0.22 5.53
N LEU A 98 -15.21 0.80 4.85
CA LEU A 98 -15.25 0.89 3.38
C LEU A 98 -14.55 -0.32 2.73
N GLY A 99 -13.36 -0.68 3.21
CA GLY A 99 -12.61 -1.84 2.77
C GLY A 99 -13.36 -3.16 2.94
N GLN A 100 -14.05 -3.36 4.07
CA GLN A 100 -14.89 -4.55 4.32
C GLN A 100 -16.01 -4.71 3.28
N MET A 101 -16.47 -3.61 2.69
CA MET A 101 -17.47 -3.60 1.62
C MET A 101 -16.87 -3.63 0.21
N GLY A 102 -15.58 -3.95 0.07
CA GLY A 102 -14.87 -3.97 -1.23
C GLY A 102 -14.56 -2.59 -1.79
N LYS A 103 -14.63 -1.53 -0.97
CA LYS A 103 -14.39 -0.13 -1.38
C LYS A 103 -13.01 0.36 -0.96
N GLY A 104 -12.01 -0.53 -0.93
CA GLY A 104 -10.64 -0.20 -0.50
C GLY A 104 -9.97 0.87 -1.37
N LYS A 105 -10.16 0.83 -2.70
CA LYS A 105 -9.68 1.88 -3.62
C LYS A 105 -10.25 3.27 -3.29
N LEU A 106 -11.54 3.34 -3.00
CA LEU A 106 -12.20 4.58 -2.58
C LEU A 106 -11.63 5.06 -1.22
N ALA A 107 -11.47 4.15 -0.26
CA ALA A 107 -10.90 4.48 1.04
C ALA A 107 -9.50 5.11 0.89
N ARG A 108 -8.61 4.51 0.08
CA ARG A 108 -7.28 5.08 -0.22
C ARG A 108 -7.37 6.45 -0.90
N SER A 109 -8.30 6.62 -1.84
CA SER A 109 -8.50 7.92 -2.51
C SER A 109 -8.87 9.04 -1.53
N LEU A 110 -9.72 8.74 -0.54
CA LEU A 110 -10.12 9.71 0.48
C LEU A 110 -9.00 9.98 1.50
N LEU A 111 -8.13 9.00 1.77
CA LEU A 111 -6.98 9.13 2.66
C LEU A 111 -5.87 10.06 2.12
N PHE A 112 -5.94 10.51 0.86
CA PHE A 112 -5.09 11.60 0.38
C PHE A 112 -5.36 12.92 1.09
N ASP A 113 -6.55 13.12 1.67
CA ASP A 113 -6.77 14.15 2.70
C ASP A 113 -6.05 13.73 3.98
N ASN A 114 -4.77 14.10 4.07
CA ASN A 114 -3.90 13.80 5.20
C ASN A 114 -4.17 14.67 6.44
N ILE A 115 -5.22 15.50 6.42
CA ILE A 115 -5.62 16.36 7.54
C ILE A 115 -6.85 15.79 8.23
N ALA A 116 -7.94 15.58 7.50
CA ALA A 116 -9.22 15.16 8.07
C ALA A 116 -9.48 13.65 7.95
N GLY A 117 -8.79 12.96 7.04
CA GLY A 117 -9.07 11.56 6.71
C GLY A 117 -10.47 11.38 6.12
N VAL A 118 -11.06 10.20 6.30
CA VAL A 118 -12.43 9.95 5.83
C VAL A 118 -13.43 10.62 6.77
N SER A 119 -14.19 11.57 6.25
CA SER A 119 -15.25 12.24 7.01
C SER A 119 -16.43 11.29 7.29
N ARG A 120 -17.23 11.63 8.30
CA ARG A 120 -18.47 10.89 8.62
C ARG A 120 -19.47 10.94 7.46
N GLN A 121 -19.52 12.05 6.73
CA GLN A 121 -20.42 12.22 5.58
C GLN A 121 -20.00 11.34 4.41
N GLU A 122 -18.72 11.35 4.02
CA GLU A 122 -18.22 10.48 2.95
C GLU A 122 -18.43 9.01 3.28
N GLN A 123 -18.13 8.61 4.52
CA GLN A 123 -18.42 7.27 5.01
C GLN A 123 -19.90 6.91 4.77
N TYR A 124 -20.83 7.71 5.27
CA TYR A 124 -22.28 7.44 5.17
C TYR A 124 -22.78 7.36 3.72
N LEU A 125 -22.33 8.26 2.85
CA LEU A 125 -22.69 8.28 1.43
C LEU A 125 -22.22 7.00 0.72
N HIS A 126 -21.12 6.42 1.17
CA HIS A 126 -20.53 5.22 0.58
C HIS A 126 -20.82 3.93 1.34
N LEU A 127 -21.62 3.93 2.42
CA LEU A 127 -22.10 2.69 3.03
C LEU A 127 -23.07 1.96 2.10
N SER A 128 -22.90 0.65 1.95
CA SER A 128 -23.88 -0.19 1.23
C SER A 128 -25.19 -0.27 2.01
N PHE A 129 -26.30 -0.52 1.31
CA PHE A 129 -27.61 -0.65 1.94
C PHE A 129 -27.63 -1.76 3.00
N GLY A 130 -27.08 -2.94 2.69
CA GLY A 130 -26.96 -4.06 3.64
C GLY A 130 -26.12 -3.72 4.87
N TYR A 131 -25.07 -2.90 4.73
CA TYR A 131 -24.27 -2.44 5.87
C TYR A 131 -25.08 -1.50 6.77
N LYS A 132 -25.83 -0.55 6.19
CA LYS A 132 -26.70 0.37 6.94
C LYS A 132 -27.76 -0.37 7.77
N MET A 133 -28.33 -1.43 7.22
CA MET A 133 -29.34 -2.25 7.92
C MET A 133 -28.76 -3.00 9.13
N THR A 134 -27.54 -3.51 9.02
CA THR A 134 -26.88 -4.28 10.08
C THR A 134 -26.19 -3.40 11.12
N HIS A 135 -25.96 -2.12 10.82
CA HIS A 135 -25.25 -1.17 11.68
C HIS A 135 -26.09 0.11 11.94
N PRO A 136 -27.29 0.01 12.53
CA PRO A 136 -28.19 1.15 12.71
C PRO A 136 -27.58 2.27 13.57
N LEU A 137 -26.70 1.94 14.51
CA LEU A 137 -25.97 2.93 15.31
C LEU A 137 -25.08 3.84 14.45
N THR A 138 -24.45 3.30 13.40
CA THR A 138 -23.62 4.12 12.49
C THR A 138 -24.47 5.11 11.69
N VAL A 139 -25.70 4.72 11.33
CA VAL A 139 -26.67 5.58 10.64
C VAL A 139 -27.19 6.67 11.59
N LEU A 140 -27.55 6.28 12.82
CA LEU A 140 -28.01 7.22 13.84
C LEU A 140 -26.94 8.26 14.19
N ASP A 141 -25.70 7.81 14.40
CA ASP A 141 -24.56 8.68 14.70
C ASP A 141 -24.34 9.73 13.60
N HIS A 142 -24.53 9.37 12.32
CA HIS A 142 -24.46 10.31 11.21
C HIS A 142 -25.56 11.37 11.26
N HIS A 143 -26.82 10.96 11.39
CA HIS A 143 -27.93 11.92 11.43
C HIS A 143 -27.90 12.83 12.65
N LEU A 144 -27.46 12.32 13.80
CA LEU A 144 -27.26 13.13 15.01
C LEU A 144 -26.18 14.18 14.79
N ASP A 145 -25.05 13.81 14.20
CA ASP A 145 -23.98 14.76 13.93
C ASP A 145 -24.39 15.81 12.90
N ASP A 146 -25.02 15.41 11.79
CA ASP A 146 -25.57 16.32 10.78
C ASP A 146 -26.54 17.33 11.41
N PHE A 147 -27.40 16.87 12.32
CA PHE A 147 -28.32 17.74 13.05
C PHE A 147 -27.56 18.73 13.94
N VAL A 148 -26.55 18.27 14.69
CA VAL A 148 -25.72 19.12 15.56
C VAL A 148 -24.91 20.14 14.75
N GLN A 149 -24.38 19.76 13.60
CA GLN A 149 -23.63 20.65 12.70
C GLN A 149 -24.52 21.73 12.10
N LYS A 150 -25.72 21.37 11.64
CA LYS A 150 -26.73 22.33 11.13
C LYS A 150 -27.20 23.30 12.22
N HIS A 151 -27.20 22.87 13.48
CA HIS A 151 -27.57 23.70 14.63
C HIS A 151 -26.35 24.16 15.41
N GLY A 152 -25.55 25.08 14.85
CA GLY A 152 -24.28 25.53 15.46
C GLY A 152 -24.37 26.03 16.91
N ASN A 153 -25.52 26.56 17.34
CA ASN A 153 -25.78 26.92 18.74
C ASN A 153 -25.84 25.71 19.68
N LEU A 154 -26.35 24.58 19.18
CA LEU A 154 -26.37 23.30 19.91
C LEU A 154 -24.95 22.74 20.06
N LYS A 155 -24.14 22.79 19.00
CA LYS A 155 -22.72 22.38 19.06
C LYS A 155 -21.93 23.14 20.14
N LYS A 156 -22.11 24.47 20.22
CA LYS A 156 -21.49 25.30 21.28
C LYS A 156 -21.97 24.89 22.68
N LYS A 157 -23.28 24.64 22.86
CA LYS A 157 -23.85 24.19 24.14
C LYS A 157 -23.32 22.81 24.56
N ILE A 158 -23.26 21.85 23.65
CA ILE A 158 -22.72 20.51 23.91
C ILE A 158 -21.25 20.57 24.30
N LYS A 159 -20.42 21.32 23.57
CA LYS A 159 -18.98 21.47 23.87
C LYS A 159 -18.76 22.11 25.25
N LYS A 160 -19.54 23.13 25.60
CA LYS A 160 -19.50 23.78 26.92
C LYS A 160 -19.91 22.83 28.05
N LYS A 161 -20.95 22.01 27.83
CA LYS A 161 -21.41 21.02 28.81
C LYS A 161 -20.41 19.86 28.97
N ALA A 162 -19.84 19.35 27.88
CA ALA A 162 -18.81 18.32 27.91
C ALA A 162 -17.55 18.79 28.67
N ALA A 163 -17.10 20.03 28.44
CA ALA A 163 -15.97 20.62 29.18
C ALA A 163 -16.22 20.77 30.69
N SER A 164 -17.49 20.83 31.12
CA SER A 164 -17.87 20.92 32.54
C SER A 164 -17.98 19.56 33.25
N ILE A 165 -18.02 18.46 32.49
CA ILE A 165 -18.09 17.10 33.06
C ILE A 165 -16.67 16.67 33.44
N LYS A 166 -16.40 16.65 34.76
CA LYS A 166 -15.20 16.00 35.31
C LYS A 166 -15.45 14.49 35.44
N THR A 167 -15.42 13.77 34.32
CA THR A 167 -15.35 12.30 34.35
C THR A 167 -13.95 11.87 34.73
N ASN A 168 -13.80 11.22 35.88
CA ASN A 168 -12.54 10.60 36.28
C ASN A 168 -12.40 9.28 35.51
N ILE A 169 -11.59 9.25 34.46
CA ILE A 169 -11.43 8.08 33.61
C ILE A 169 -10.25 7.27 34.13
N THR A 170 -10.54 6.08 34.65
CA THR A 170 -9.52 5.19 35.23
C THR A 170 -8.68 4.49 34.16
N ARG A 171 -7.55 3.89 34.58
CA ARG A 171 -6.71 3.09 33.68
C ARG A 171 -7.47 1.87 33.15
N GLU A 172 -8.24 1.19 34.01
CA GLU A 172 -9.02 0.00 33.67
C GLU A 172 -10.08 0.30 32.61
N MET A 173 -10.71 1.49 32.69
CA MET A 173 -11.67 1.94 31.68
C MET A 173 -11.00 2.11 30.31
N ARG A 174 -9.78 2.68 30.27
CA ARG A 174 -9.00 2.82 29.02
C ARG A 174 -8.59 1.47 28.48
N GLU A 175 -8.08 0.61 29.34
CA GLU A 175 -7.65 -0.73 28.96
C GLU A 175 -8.81 -1.53 28.36
N HIS A 176 -9.98 -1.50 28.99
CA HIS A 176 -11.18 -2.13 28.46
C HIS A 176 -11.60 -1.52 27.12
N PHE A 177 -11.56 -0.19 27.00
CA PHE A 177 -11.86 0.51 25.75
C PHE A 177 -10.94 0.07 24.60
N PHE A 178 -9.62 0.05 24.82
CA PHE A 178 -8.64 -0.37 23.82
C PHE A 178 -8.77 -1.85 23.47
N LYS A 179 -8.95 -2.73 24.46
CA LYS A 179 -9.20 -4.17 24.22
C LYS A 179 -10.45 -4.39 23.35
N ARG A 180 -11.54 -3.67 23.63
CA ARG A 180 -12.78 -3.77 22.84
C ARG A 180 -12.60 -3.22 21.43
N LEU A 181 -11.81 -2.14 21.28
CA LEU A 181 -11.49 -1.57 19.98
C LEU A 181 -10.63 -2.53 19.15
N LYS A 182 -9.60 -3.14 19.75
CA LYS A 182 -8.78 -4.18 19.13
C LYS A 182 -9.62 -5.37 18.66
N ALA A 183 -10.44 -5.93 19.55
CA ALA A 183 -11.32 -7.05 19.22
C ALA A 183 -12.23 -6.73 18.03
N ARG A 184 -12.77 -5.51 17.96
CA ARG A 184 -13.53 -5.04 16.80
C ARG A 184 -12.69 -4.99 15.53
N LEU A 185 -11.47 -4.45 15.57
CA LEU A 185 -10.60 -4.34 14.40
C LEU A 185 -10.27 -5.72 13.82
N GLU A 186 -10.04 -6.70 14.68
CA GLU A 186 -9.74 -8.09 14.29
C GLU A 186 -10.92 -8.79 13.59
N THR A 187 -12.16 -8.32 13.80
CA THR A 187 -13.33 -8.85 13.06
C THR A 187 -13.39 -8.43 11.59
N TYR A 188 -12.64 -7.39 11.18
CA TYR A 188 -12.67 -6.94 9.79
C TYR A 188 -12.11 -8.01 8.85
N LYS A 189 -12.97 -8.50 7.96
CA LYS A 189 -12.64 -9.35 6.83
C LYS A 189 -12.83 -8.55 5.55
N PHE A 190 -11.92 -8.76 4.60
CA PHE A 190 -11.92 -8.03 3.34
C PHE A 190 -12.23 -9.00 2.21
N PRO A 191 -13.08 -8.61 1.25
CA PRO A 191 -13.34 -9.45 0.09
C PRO A 191 -12.03 -9.64 -0.68
N ILE A 192 -11.74 -10.89 -1.01
CA ILE A 192 -10.70 -11.25 -1.96
C ILE A 192 -11.45 -11.54 -3.24
N GLU A 193 -11.17 -10.80 -4.31
CA GLU A 193 -11.62 -11.22 -5.64
C GLU A 193 -10.97 -12.59 -5.91
N SER A 194 -11.80 -13.62 -5.97
CA SER A 194 -11.38 -15.03 -6.00
C SER A 194 -10.33 -15.26 -7.09
N ASP A 195 -9.28 -16.02 -6.73
CA ASP A 195 -8.56 -16.90 -7.65
C ASP A 195 -8.04 -16.28 -8.95
N LEU A 196 -7.59 -15.02 -8.93
CA LEU A 196 -6.89 -14.42 -10.08
C LEU A 196 -5.71 -15.27 -10.55
N TRP A 197 -5.03 -15.96 -9.62
CA TRP A 197 -3.93 -16.87 -9.95
C TRP A 197 -4.42 -18.17 -10.59
N VAL A 198 -5.44 -18.82 -10.02
CA VAL A 198 -6.01 -20.05 -10.60
C VAL A 198 -6.67 -19.74 -11.94
N ALA A 199 -7.46 -18.67 -12.05
CA ALA A 199 -8.08 -18.25 -13.30
C ALA A 199 -7.05 -17.83 -14.38
N TYR A 200 -5.98 -17.13 -14.01
CA TYR A 200 -4.90 -16.79 -14.95
C TYR A 200 -4.14 -18.04 -15.39
N TYR A 201 -3.77 -18.94 -14.49
CA TYR A 201 -3.00 -20.14 -14.84
C TYR A 201 -3.85 -21.24 -15.50
N ASP A 202 -5.14 -21.39 -15.15
CA ASP A 202 -6.11 -22.32 -15.74
C ASP A 202 -6.51 -21.93 -17.16
N GLY A 203 -6.50 -20.62 -17.47
CA GLY A 203 -6.75 -20.10 -18.81
C GLY A 203 -5.57 -20.20 -19.77
N ILE A 204 -4.36 -20.52 -19.27
CA ILE A 204 -3.16 -20.61 -20.11
C ILE A 204 -2.99 -22.06 -20.63
N PRO A 205 -2.80 -22.25 -21.95
CA PRO A 205 -2.57 -23.55 -22.56
C PRO A 205 -1.44 -24.36 -21.89
N LYS A 206 -1.61 -25.69 -21.80
CA LYS A 206 -0.69 -26.61 -21.09
C LYS A 206 0.71 -26.72 -21.72
N ASP A 207 0.85 -26.30 -22.97
CA ASP A 207 2.09 -26.27 -23.75
C ASP A 207 2.98 -25.06 -23.43
N VAL A 208 2.50 -24.08 -22.65
CA VAL A 208 3.31 -22.94 -22.19
C VAL A 208 4.28 -23.37 -21.08
N LYS A 209 5.58 -23.19 -21.32
CA LYS A 209 6.68 -23.62 -20.42
C LYS A 209 6.91 -22.60 -19.29
N LYS A 210 5.94 -22.49 -18.38
CA LYS A 210 5.97 -21.52 -17.25
C LYS A 210 7.21 -21.71 -16.36
N GLU A 211 7.61 -22.96 -16.14
CA GLU A 211 8.76 -23.33 -15.32
C GLU A 211 10.08 -22.83 -15.92
N HIS A 212 10.17 -22.76 -17.26
CA HIS A 212 11.36 -22.27 -17.93
C HIS A 212 11.62 -20.80 -17.60
N LYS A 213 10.57 -19.96 -17.70
CA LYS A 213 10.65 -18.53 -17.36
C LYS A 213 10.99 -18.31 -15.88
N ILE A 214 10.34 -19.05 -14.99
CA ILE A 214 10.60 -19.01 -13.55
C ILE A 214 12.08 -19.30 -13.28
N HIS A 215 12.60 -20.42 -13.80
CA HIS A 215 13.98 -20.83 -13.57
C HIS A 215 14.99 -19.86 -14.21
N LEU A 216 14.68 -19.31 -15.38
CA LEU A 216 15.55 -18.34 -16.05
C LEU A 216 15.67 -17.04 -15.23
N ILE A 217 14.54 -16.50 -14.75
CA ILE A 217 14.53 -15.27 -13.93
C ILE A 217 15.23 -15.53 -12.59
N GLU A 218 14.97 -16.67 -11.95
CA GLU A 218 15.67 -17.08 -10.73
C GLU A 218 17.18 -17.10 -10.95
N LYS A 219 17.65 -17.75 -12.03
CA LYS A 219 19.07 -17.80 -12.39
C LYS A 219 19.67 -16.41 -12.62
N MET A 220 18.94 -15.53 -13.32
CA MET A 220 19.37 -14.14 -13.51
C MET A 220 19.52 -13.41 -12.17
N ILE A 221 18.54 -13.54 -11.27
CA ILE A 221 18.59 -12.91 -9.94
C ILE A 221 19.77 -13.46 -9.12
N GLN A 222 19.98 -14.77 -9.11
CA GLN A 222 21.11 -15.41 -8.42
C GLN A 222 22.47 -14.93 -8.95
N GLN A 223 22.60 -14.76 -10.27
CA GLN A 223 23.83 -14.28 -10.91
C GLN A 223 24.10 -12.79 -10.63
N LEU A 224 23.07 -11.96 -10.66
CA LEU A 224 23.19 -10.52 -10.41
C LEU A 224 23.36 -10.20 -8.92
N ALA A 225 22.81 -11.06 -8.04
CA ALA A 225 22.77 -10.91 -6.59
C ALA A 225 22.39 -9.48 -6.15
N PRO A 226 21.25 -8.92 -6.60
CA PRO A 226 20.86 -7.57 -6.27
C PRO A 226 20.53 -7.45 -4.78
N LYS A 227 20.90 -6.33 -4.14
CA LYS A 227 20.51 -6.08 -2.75
C LYS A 227 19.01 -5.79 -2.63
N THR A 228 18.48 -5.02 -3.58
CA THR A 228 17.07 -4.62 -3.60
C THR A 228 16.45 -4.87 -4.96
N VAL A 229 15.19 -5.29 -4.95
CA VAL A 229 14.41 -5.58 -6.16
C VAL A 229 13.08 -4.83 -6.11
N THR A 230 12.70 -4.18 -7.22
CA THR A 230 11.33 -3.64 -7.39
C THR A 230 10.62 -4.45 -8.47
N ASP A 231 9.53 -5.13 -8.11
CA ASP A 231 8.68 -5.90 -9.01
C ASP A 231 7.44 -5.08 -9.40
N LEU A 232 7.41 -4.62 -10.66
CA LEU A 232 6.36 -3.78 -11.20
C LEU A 232 5.29 -4.64 -11.88
N GLY A 233 4.04 -4.50 -11.42
CA GLY A 233 2.94 -5.36 -11.87
C GLY A 233 3.11 -6.78 -11.33
N CYS A 234 3.44 -6.91 -10.05
CA CYS A 234 3.87 -8.18 -9.45
C CYS A 234 2.78 -9.26 -9.44
N ASN A 235 1.51 -8.90 -9.71
CA ASN A 235 0.36 -9.79 -9.54
C ASN A 235 0.40 -10.40 -8.12
N THR A 236 0.19 -11.69 -7.97
CA THR A 236 0.30 -12.41 -6.68
C THR A 236 1.74 -12.56 -6.16
N GLY A 237 2.75 -12.08 -6.89
CA GLY A 237 4.12 -11.93 -6.39
C GLY A 237 5.03 -13.14 -6.58
N VAL A 238 4.79 -14.01 -7.57
CA VAL A 238 5.66 -15.17 -7.86
C VAL A 238 7.15 -14.76 -7.97
N PHE A 239 7.44 -13.74 -8.77
CA PHE A 239 8.83 -13.26 -8.96
C PHE A 239 9.33 -12.44 -7.78
N SER A 240 8.42 -11.77 -7.05
CA SER A 240 8.74 -11.13 -5.78
C SER A 240 9.21 -12.13 -4.72
N ILE A 241 8.55 -13.30 -4.62
CA ILE A 241 8.92 -14.37 -3.70
C ILE A 241 10.29 -14.93 -4.07
N ILE A 242 10.51 -15.27 -5.35
CA ILE A 242 11.80 -15.77 -5.85
C ILE A 242 12.94 -14.79 -5.52
N ALA A 243 12.72 -13.49 -5.76
CA ALA A 243 13.71 -12.46 -5.45
C ALA A 243 14.03 -12.40 -3.94
N ALA A 244 13.02 -12.51 -3.08
CA ALA A 244 13.19 -12.51 -1.64
C ALA A 244 13.91 -13.78 -1.14
N GLU A 245 13.59 -14.94 -1.70
CA GLU A 245 14.27 -16.22 -1.42
C GLU A 245 15.73 -16.21 -1.85
N CYS A 246 16.05 -15.51 -2.95
CA CYS A 246 17.43 -15.25 -3.36
C CYS A 246 18.16 -14.24 -2.47
N GLY A 247 17.51 -13.69 -1.43
CA GLY A 247 18.10 -12.83 -0.42
C GLY A 247 17.94 -11.33 -0.63
N SER A 248 17.12 -10.90 -1.60
CA SER A 248 16.87 -9.47 -1.87
C SER A 248 15.85 -8.87 -0.92
N ASP A 249 15.96 -7.57 -0.65
CA ASP A 249 14.86 -6.78 -0.07
C ASP A 249 13.91 -6.35 -1.22
N VAL A 250 12.66 -6.76 -1.18
CA VAL A 250 11.75 -6.67 -2.33
C VAL A 250 10.62 -5.66 -2.11
N ILE A 251 10.38 -4.82 -3.12
CA ILE A 251 9.25 -3.91 -3.22
C ILE A 251 8.33 -4.43 -4.33
N SER A 252 7.10 -4.77 -4.00
CA SER A 252 6.15 -5.35 -4.96
C SER A 252 5.01 -4.37 -5.20
N ILE A 253 4.82 -3.94 -6.44
CA ILE A 253 3.85 -2.92 -6.80
C ILE A 253 2.83 -3.50 -7.75
N ASP A 254 1.54 -3.39 -7.41
CA ASP A 254 0.44 -3.76 -8.30
C ASP A 254 -0.77 -2.84 -8.11
N ALA A 255 -1.55 -2.63 -9.17
CA ALA A 255 -2.77 -1.85 -9.10
C ALA A 255 -3.94 -2.63 -8.46
N SER A 256 -3.85 -3.97 -8.48
CA SER A 256 -4.83 -4.89 -7.93
C SER A 256 -4.66 -5.03 -6.41
N GLU A 257 -5.69 -4.58 -5.68
CA GLU A 257 -5.75 -4.70 -4.22
C GLU A 257 -5.77 -6.16 -3.74
N SER A 258 -6.42 -7.05 -4.50
CA SER A 258 -6.52 -8.48 -4.16
C SER A 258 -5.19 -9.19 -4.31
N CYS A 259 -4.44 -8.89 -5.37
CA CYS A 259 -3.07 -9.38 -5.58
C CYS A 259 -2.14 -8.97 -4.44
N ILE A 260 -2.15 -7.69 -4.07
CA ILE A 260 -1.35 -7.16 -2.96
C ILE A 260 -1.81 -7.72 -1.61
N HIS A 261 -3.11 -7.94 -1.41
CA HIS A 261 -3.60 -8.61 -0.22
C HIS A 261 -3.03 -10.03 -0.11
N ALA A 262 -3.11 -10.82 -1.19
CA ALA A 262 -2.60 -12.20 -1.20
C ALA A 262 -1.09 -12.24 -0.91
N LEU A 263 -0.31 -11.41 -1.59
CA LEU A 263 1.13 -11.30 -1.38
C LEU A 263 1.48 -10.84 0.05
N TYR A 264 0.70 -9.92 0.62
CA TYR A 264 0.86 -9.48 2.01
C TYR A 264 0.64 -10.63 3.01
N GLN A 265 -0.36 -11.49 2.80
CA GLN A 265 -0.59 -12.65 3.66
C GLN A 265 0.53 -13.68 3.52
N GLU A 266 0.93 -14.01 2.29
CA GLU A 266 1.97 -15.02 2.04
C GLU A 266 3.34 -14.55 2.57
N GLY A 267 3.71 -13.29 2.27
CA GLY A 267 4.96 -12.71 2.77
C GLY A 267 5.06 -12.71 4.29
N ARG A 268 3.95 -12.51 5.01
CA ARG A 268 3.93 -12.61 6.47
C ARG A 268 4.03 -14.03 6.98
N LYS A 269 3.34 -14.97 6.33
CA LYS A 269 3.33 -16.39 6.68
C LYS A 269 4.72 -17.00 6.55
N GLU A 270 5.37 -16.73 5.42
CA GLU A 270 6.70 -17.23 5.08
C GLU A 270 7.84 -16.32 5.60
N LYS A 271 7.51 -15.19 6.22
CA LYS A 271 8.46 -14.19 6.77
C LYS A 271 9.45 -13.68 5.70
N LEU A 272 8.94 -13.44 4.51
CA LEU A 272 9.70 -12.94 3.37
C LEU A 272 9.94 -11.43 3.51
N LYS A 273 11.08 -10.97 3.00
CA LYS A 273 11.46 -9.56 2.96
C LYS A 273 10.77 -8.81 1.81
N ILE A 274 9.43 -8.81 1.85
CA ILE A 274 8.59 -8.22 0.81
C ILE A 274 7.76 -7.10 1.41
N VAL A 275 7.81 -5.94 0.77
CA VAL A 275 6.93 -4.80 1.05
C VAL A 275 5.97 -4.61 -0.12
N PRO A 276 4.71 -5.06 0.01
CA PRO A 276 3.74 -4.97 -1.06
C PRO A 276 3.00 -3.62 -1.02
N ILE A 277 2.74 -3.04 -2.19
CA ILE A 277 2.25 -1.67 -2.38
C ILE A 277 1.12 -1.69 -3.43
N VAL A 278 -0.05 -1.19 -3.05
CA VAL A 278 -1.15 -0.95 -4.00
C VAL A 278 -0.90 0.37 -4.73
N SER A 279 -0.46 0.31 -5.98
CA SER A 279 -0.27 1.51 -6.81
C SER A 279 -0.34 1.19 -8.31
N ASN A 280 -0.83 2.14 -9.10
CA ASN A 280 -0.76 2.05 -10.54
C ASN A 280 0.59 2.62 -11.00
N VAL A 281 1.43 1.80 -11.64
CA VAL A 281 2.75 2.24 -12.12
C VAL A 281 2.68 3.38 -13.15
N LEU A 282 1.57 3.56 -13.87
CA LEU A 282 1.36 4.69 -14.78
C LEU A 282 1.00 5.99 -14.07
N CYS A 283 0.50 5.88 -12.83
CA CYS A 283 0.13 7.01 -11.98
C CYS A 283 0.51 6.67 -10.54
N PRO A 284 1.82 6.55 -10.25
CA PRO A 284 2.29 6.18 -8.93
C PRO A 284 1.97 7.30 -7.94
N THR A 285 1.97 6.99 -6.64
CA THR A 285 1.70 7.99 -5.59
C THR A 285 2.61 9.22 -5.79
N PRO A 286 2.04 10.42 -6.07
CA PRO A 286 2.84 11.62 -6.27
C PRO A 286 3.34 12.16 -4.92
N PRO A 287 4.22 13.17 -4.89
CA PRO A 287 4.46 13.95 -3.69
C PRO A 287 3.17 14.64 -3.21
N PHE A 288 2.92 14.68 -1.89
CA PHE A 288 1.70 15.29 -1.33
C PHE A 288 1.87 15.77 0.12
N GLY A 289 0.78 16.23 0.74
CA GLY A 289 0.75 16.78 2.10
C GLY A 289 1.12 18.27 2.14
N PHE A 290 1.66 18.75 3.26
CA PHE A 290 2.00 20.17 3.44
C PHE A 290 2.89 20.69 2.30
N LEU A 291 2.39 21.70 1.58
CA LEU A 291 3.00 22.30 0.38
C LEU A 291 3.35 21.30 -0.74
N GLY A 292 2.74 20.11 -0.75
CA GLY A 292 3.08 19.04 -1.70
C GLY A 292 4.48 18.44 -1.50
N LYS A 293 5.06 18.60 -0.31
CA LYS A 293 6.45 18.21 -0.02
C LYS A 293 6.62 17.37 1.24
N GLN A 294 5.56 17.17 2.01
CA GLN A 294 5.62 16.42 3.27
C GLN A 294 5.88 14.92 3.03
N TYR A 295 5.27 14.36 2.00
CA TYR A 295 5.42 12.95 1.63
C TYR A 295 6.01 12.84 0.23
N SER A 296 7.07 12.05 0.07
CA SER A 296 7.78 11.90 -1.20
C SER A 296 7.11 10.91 -2.14
N SER A 297 7.38 11.05 -3.44
CA SER A 297 6.79 10.18 -4.45
C SER A 297 7.14 8.71 -4.23
N LEU A 298 6.27 7.81 -4.69
CA LEU A 298 6.57 6.37 -4.67
C LEU A 298 7.85 6.07 -5.46
N VAL A 299 8.03 6.69 -6.63
CA VAL A 299 9.21 6.48 -7.48
C VAL A 299 10.51 6.75 -6.74
N GLU A 300 10.59 7.87 -6.01
CA GLU A 300 11.77 8.24 -5.22
C GLU A 300 12.06 7.23 -4.10
N ARG A 301 11.00 6.73 -3.44
CA ARG A 301 11.11 5.77 -2.34
C ARG A 301 11.32 4.32 -2.78
N SER A 302 11.05 3.99 -4.04
CA SER A 302 11.03 2.60 -4.55
C SER A 302 12.09 2.29 -5.60
N THR A 303 13.21 3.02 -5.58
CA THR A 303 14.35 2.76 -6.48
C THR A 303 15.18 1.55 -6.02
N SER A 304 15.48 0.64 -6.93
CA SER A 304 16.14 -0.64 -6.61
C SER A 304 17.29 -0.97 -7.53
N ASP A 305 18.20 -1.83 -7.05
CA ASP A 305 19.32 -2.34 -7.84
C ASP A 305 18.81 -3.03 -9.12
N LEU A 306 17.81 -3.90 -8.98
CA LEU A 306 17.12 -4.57 -10.06
C LEU A 306 15.64 -4.17 -10.10
N VAL A 307 15.11 -3.94 -11.31
CA VAL A 307 13.67 -3.80 -11.57
C VAL A 307 13.19 -4.96 -12.41
N LEU A 308 12.06 -5.57 -12.01
CA LEU A 308 11.33 -6.54 -12.81
C LEU A 308 10.13 -5.83 -13.44
N CYS A 309 9.96 -5.96 -14.75
CA CYS A 309 8.80 -5.47 -15.49
C CYS A 309 8.33 -6.58 -16.43
N LEU A 310 7.63 -7.56 -15.83
CA LEU A 310 7.27 -8.82 -16.46
C LEU A 310 5.79 -8.81 -16.81
N GLY A 311 5.44 -9.14 -18.05
CA GLY A 311 4.06 -9.24 -18.52
C GLY A 311 3.28 -7.91 -18.50
N LEU A 312 3.95 -6.78 -18.26
CA LEU A 312 3.30 -5.49 -18.04
C LEU A 312 3.31 -4.60 -19.30
N MET A 313 4.20 -4.87 -20.26
CA MET A 313 4.46 -4.03 -21.43
C MET A 313 3.18 -3.60 -22.17
N HIS A 314 2.29 -4.53 -22.47
CA HIS A 314 1.04 -4.24 -23.20
C HIS A 314 0.08 -3.37 -22.38
N HIS A 315 -0.01 -3.55 -21.06
CA HIS A 315 -0.82 -2.67 -20.22
C HIS A 315 -0.31 -1.23 -20.24
N LEU A 316 1.02 -1.03 -20.30
CA LEU A 316 1.62 0.30 -20.30
C LEU A 316 1.55 0.97 -21.68
N HIS A 317 1.85 0.22 -22.74
CA HIS A 317 1.91 0.75 -24.10
C HIS A 317 0.52 0.87 -24.73
N ILE A 318 -0.25 -0.22 -24.71
CA ILE A 318 -1.54 -0.33 -25.40
C ILE A 318 -2.61 0.43 -24.63
N ALA A 319 -2.92 -0.02 -23.40
CA ALA A 319 -3.96 0.58 -22.56
C ALA A 319 -3.50 1.92 -21.95
N GLY A 320 -2.27 1.98 -21.46
CA GLY A 320 -1.67 3.17 -20.85
C GLY A 320 -1.27 4.27 -21.86
N ARG A 321 -1.28 3.97 -23.16
CA ARG A 321 -0.95 4.91 -24.25
C ARG A 321 0.43 5.56 -24.12
N GLN A 322 1.40 4.87 -23.52
CA GLN A 322 2.76 5.37 -23.37
C GLN A 322 3.65 4.89 -24.52
N SER A 323 4.51 5.76 -25.06
CA SER A 323 5.55 5.35 -26.00
C SER A 323 6.66 4.56 -25.31
N PHE A 324 7.38 3.70 -26.03
CA PHE A 324 8.51 2.97 -25.46
C PHE A 324 9.61 3.89 -24.94
N ASP A 325 9.78 5.07 -25.52
CA ASP A 325 10.69 6.10 -24.99
C ASP A 325 10.29 6.56 -23.57
N ARG A 326 8.99 6.78 -23.34
CA ARG A 326 8.47 7.16 -22.02
C ARG A 326 8.57 5.99 -21.04
N LEU A 327 8.33 4.76 -21.50
CA LEU A 327 8.48 3.56 -20.68
C LEU A 327 9.93 3.31 -20.29
N ALA A 328 10.87 3.40 -21.22
CA ALA A 328 12.29 3.26 -20.95
C ALA A 328 12.78 4.32 -19.97
N SER A 329 12.34 5.58 -20.13
CA SER A 329 12.63 6.66 -19.18
C SER A 329 12.06 6.39 -17.79
N MET A 330 10.83 5.88 -17.71
CA MET A 330 10.18 5.50 -16.45
C MET A 330 10.93 4.35 -15.75
N LEU A 331 11.27 3.28 -16.47
CA LEU A 331 12.00 2.13 -15.92
C LEU A 331 13.41 2.50 -15.47
N ASN A 332 14.07 3.41 -16.20
CA ASN A 332 15.35 3.97 -15.79
C ASN A 332 15.29 4.74 -14.46
N GLN A 333 14.17 5.41 -14.15
CA GLN A 333 14.00 6.12 -12.87
C GLN A 333 13.87 5.17 -11.68
N TRP A 334 13.28 3.99 -11.87
CA TRP A 334 13.17 2.97 -10.81
C TRP A 334 14.42 2.09 -10.67
N SER A 335 15.12 1.83 -11.77
CA SER A 335 16.30 0.97 -11.78
C SER A 335 17.55 1.76 -11.40
N LYS A 336 18.43 1.19 -10.57
CA LYS A 336 19.78 1.72 -10.32
C LYS A 336 20.82 1.07 -11.21
N LYS A 337 20.70 -0.23 -11.49
CA LYS A 337 21.71 -1.02 -12.21
C LYS A 337 21.13 -1.88 -13.32
N TRP A 338 20.06 -2.61 -13.00
CA TRP A 338 19.52 -3.64 -13.90
C TRP A 338 18.01 -3.54 -14.07
N LEU A 339 17.54 -4.01 -15.21
CA LEU A 339 16.13 -4.19 -15.54
C LEU A 339 15.98 -5.54 -16.21
N ILE A 340 15.04 -6.36 -15.75
CA ILE A 340 14.54 -7.51 -16.50
C ILE A 340 13.17 -7.11 -17.05
N PHE A 341 13.10 -7.00 -18.37
CA PHE A 341 11.90 -6.56 -19.09
C PHE A 341 11.37 -7.70 -19.97
N GLU A 342 10.06 -7.96 -19.90
CA GLU A 342 9.43 -8.95 -20.79
C GLU A 342 8.77 -8.27 -21.98
N PHE A 343 9.31 -8.56 -23.17
CA PHE A 343 8.68 -8.23 -24.44
C PHE A 343 7.55 -9.22 -24.74
N VAL A 344 6.43 -8.68 -25.21
CA VAL A 344 5.27 -9.44 -25.69
C VAL A 344 4.99 -9.00 -27.11
N ALA A 345 5.08 -9.91 -28.08
CA ALA A 345 4.83 -9.61 -29.50
C ALA A 345 3.34 -9.28 -29.74
N MET A 346 3.06 -8.58 -30.85
CA MET A 346 1.71 -8.14 -31.20
C MET A 346 0.72 -9.29 -31.40
N ASP A 347 1.21 -10.43 -31.89
CA ASP A 347 0.47 -11.67 -32.15
C ASP A 347 0.34 -12.58 -30.92
N ASP A 348 0.70 -12.11 -29.71
CA ASP A 348 0.45 -12.85 -28.48
C ASP A 348 -1.04 -12.82 -28.11
N ASP A 349 -1.59 -14.00 -27.79
CA ASP A 349 -3.00 -14.17 -27.39
C ASP A 349 -3.46 -13.21 -26.27
N ASN A 350 -2.54 -12.76 -25.41
CA ASN A 350 -2.88 -11.84 -24.32
C ASN A 350 -3.20 -10.41 -24.81
N ASN A 351 -2.78 -10.03 -26.02
CA ASN A 351 -3.06 -8.71 -26.58
C ASN A 351 -4.50 -8.60 -27.10
N ASP A 352 -5.11 -9.69 -27.58
CA ASP A 352 -6.49 -9.70 -28.06
C ASP A 352 -7.51 -9.34 -26.97
N LEU A 353 -7.15 -9.57 -25.71
CA LEU A 353 -7.92 -9.16 -24.54
C LEU A 353 -7.95 -7.63 -24.32
N ILE A 354 -7.09 -6.89 -25.03
CA ILE A 354 -6.92 -5.44 -24.93
C ILE A 354 -7.37 -4.83 -26.25
N SER A 355 -8.67 -4.94 -26.54
CA SER A 355 -9.31 -4.30 -27.69
C SER A 355 -9.04 -2.80 -27.73
N VAL A 356 -8.50 -2.30 -28.84
CA VAL A 356 -8.30 -0.87 -29.07
C VAL A 356 -8.69 -0.51 -30.50
N GLY A 357 -9.54 0.51 -30.66
CA GLY A 357 -9.95 1.05 -31.96
C GLY A 357 -8.91 1.95 -32.63
N ARG A 358 -7.62 1.66 -32.46
CA ARG A 358 -6.51 2.40 -33.09
C ARG A 358 -5.43 1.44 -33.56
N ASP A 359 -4.73 1.82 -34.62
CA ASP A 359 -3.58 1.08 -35.11
C ASP A 359 -2.39 1.21 -34.14
N ILE A 360 -1.79 0.08 -33.78
CA ILE A 360 -0.66 -0.02 -32.85
C ILE A 360 0.33 -0.99 -33.47
N GLY A 361 1.55 -0.53 -33.71
CA GLY A 361 2.63 -1.34 -34.26
C GLY A 361 3.91 -1.15 -33.45
N TYR A 362 4.56 -2.26 -33.14
CA TYR A 362 5.89 -2.28 -32.55
C TYR A 362 6.59 -3.60 -32.83
N THR A 363 7.91 -3.58 -32.83
CA THR A 363 8.76 -4.76 -32.97
C THR A 363 9.70 -4.87 -31.77
N LEU A 364 10.34 -6.03 -31.61
CA LEU A 364 11.37 -6.21 -30.59
C LEU A 364 12.49 -5.18 -30.72
N GLU A 365 12.92 -4.89 -31.95
CA GLU A 365 13.96 -3.90 -32.27
C GLU A 365 13.56 -2.51 -31.79
N SER A 366 12.31 -2.08 -32.06
CA SER A 366 11.83 -0.77 -31.62
C SER A 366 11.82 -0.62 -30.09
N VAL A 367 11.60 -1.70 -29.36
CA VAL A 367 11.62 -1.73 -27.89
C VAL A 367 13.06 -1.71 -27.38
N ILE A 368 13.94 -2.51 -27.99
CA ILE A 368 15.38 -2.51 -27.68
C ILE A 368 15.97 -1.13 -27.92
N ASP A 369 15.67 -0.47 -29.03
CA ASP A 369 16.17 0.87 -29.36
C ASP A 369 15.78 1.92 -28.30
N ALA A 370 14.54 1.84 -27.79
CA ALA A 370 14.07 2.73 -26.74
C ALA A 370 14.78 2.46 -25.40
N LEU A 371 14.94 1.19 -25.02
CA LEU A 371 15.63 0.78 -23.79
C LEU A 371 17.13 1.11 -23.84
N HIS A 372 17.77 0.93 -25.00
CA HIS A 372 19.21 1.10 -25.20
C HIS A 372 19.70 2.53 -24.89
N ARG A 373 18.81 3.52 -24.95
CA ARG A 373 19.10 4.91 -24.54
C ARG A 373 19.49 5.05 -23.06
N TYR A 374 19.01 4.15 -22.21
CA TYR A 374 19.25 4.15 -20.76
C TYR A 374 19.98 2.91 -20.26
N PHE A 375 19.94 1.81 -21.03
CA PHE A 375 20.55 0.53 -20.71
C PHE A 375 21.43 0.08 -21.89
N PRO A 376 22.71 0.47 -21.96
CA PRO A 376 23.58 0.22 -23.11
C PRO A 376 23.92 -1.26 -23.33
N LYS A 377 23.69 -2.12 -22.34
CA LYS A 377 23.88 -3.58 -22.47
C LYS A 377 22.54 -4.27 -22.35
N ILE A 378 22.11 -4.94 -23.42
CA ILE A 378 20.86 -5.68 -23.47
C ILE A 378 21.15 -7.09 -23.98
N GLU A 379 20.86 -8.08 -23.14
CA GLU A 379 20.90 -9.49 -23.50
C GLU A 379 19.48 -10.01 -23.67
N VAL A 380 19.22 -10.77 -24.74
CA VAL A 380 17.88 -11.25 -25.11
C VAL A 380 17.82 -12.77 -24.94
N PHE A 381 16.78 -13.23 -24.27
CA PHE A 381 16.52 -14.64 -23.98
C PHE A 381 15.10 -15.02 -24.41
N ASP A 382 14.92 -16.30 -24.74
CA ASP A 382 13.58 -16.85 -24.95
C ASP A 382 12.80 -16.90 -23.62
N SER A 383 11.50 -16.59 -23.68
CA SER A 383 10.61 -16.67 -22.52
C SER A 383 9.81 -18.00 -22.52
N ASP A 384 8.70 -18.03 -21.80
CA ASP A 384 7.75 -19.15 -21.74
C ASP A 384 6.98 -19.40 -23.04
N ARG A 385 6.88 -18.40 -23.93
CA ARG A 385 6.17 -18.46 -25.22
C ARG A 385 7.04 -17.99 -26.39
N PRO A 386 6.84 -18.53 -27.62
CA PRO A 386 7.56 -18.08 -28.82
C PRO A 386 7.35 -16.60 -29.16
N THR A 387 6.21 -16.03 -28.78
CA THR A 387 5.83 -14.61 -28.95
C THR A 387 6.45 -13.69 -27.89
N ARG A 388 7.22 -14.23 -26.94
CA ARG A 388 7.76 -13.46 -25.81
C ARG A 388 9.26 -13.58 -25.71
N ARG A 389 9.91 -12.50 -25.25
CA ARG A 389 11.35 -12.45 -25.00
C ARG A 389 11.62 -11.79 -23.66
N LEU A 390 12.64 -12.25 -22.96
CA LEU A 390 13.16 -11.60 -21.76
C LEU A 390 14.41 -10.82 -22.12
N LEU A 391 14.42 -9.54 -21.72
CA LEU A 391 15.52 -8.63 -21.95
C LEU A 391 16.18 -8.34 -20.61
N LEU A 392 17.41 -8.82 -20.42
CA LEU A 392 18.25 -8.41 -19.30
C LEU A 392 19.03 -7.16 -19.71
N CYS A 393 18.66 -6.04 -19.10
CA CYS A 393 19.18 -4.72 -19.41
C CYS A 393 20.08 -4.25 -18.26
N ALA A 394 21.27 -3.74 -18.57
CA ALA A 394 22.19 -3.16 -17.60
C ALA A 394 22.56 -1.72 -17.98
N LYS A 395 22.68 -0.86 -16.96
CA LYS A 395 23.13 0.53 -17.10
C LYS A 395 24.62 0.67 -17.35
#